data_AF-A0A6I6A6A5-F1
#
_entry.id   AF-A0A6I6A6A5-F1
#
_cell.length_a   1.000
_cell.length_b   1.000
_cell.length_c   1.000
_cell.angle_alpha   90.00
_cell.angle_beta   90.00
_cell.angle_gamma   90.00
#
_symmetry.space_group_name_H-M   'P 1'
#
loop_
_entity.id
_entity.type
_entity.pdbx_description
1 polymer ?
#
loop_
_entity_poly.entity_id
_entity_poly.type
_entity_poly.pdbx_seq_one_letter_code
_entity_poly.pdbx_strand_id
1 'polypeptide(L)'
;MDRDERDEVDLVAELREAVERRVPDDVMVEETDDGFAVGFRHPFEDGIGSTRGWVRSWSMVRCDPTTMTLRIVDMSLSAEVNRFTGSVSASGRTGREKYRRWVEVYERGPDGRMVLVGREEQRSSTLHDAIRGPARELGWQEKQPASAIAGLVAAAVAGGGLVIGGVFVAVMALTGRIG
;
A
#
# COMPACT_ATOMS: atom_id res chain seq x y z
N MET A 1 5.30 34.62 -15.20
CA MET A 1 5.72 33.49 -14.38
C MET A 1 5.68 33.98 -12.95
N ASP A 2 4.53 33.77 -12.34
CA ASP A 2 4.19 34.27 -11.02
C ASP A 2 5.06 33.59 -9.96
N ARG A 3 5.28 34.30 -8.85
CA ARG A 3 6.17 33.86 -7.78
C ARG A 3 5.68 32.57 -7.09
N ASP A 4 4.36 32.34 -7.09
CA ASP A 4 3.70 31.16 -6.50
C ASP A 4 4.09 29.84 -7.17
N GLU A 5 4.27 29.82 -8.50
CA GLU A 5 4.47 28.56 -9.25
C GLU A 5 5.86 27.94 -8.99
N ARG A 6 6.86 28.76 -8.64
CA ARG A 6 8.20 28.29 -8.26
C ARG A 6 8.21 27.71 -6.85
N ASP A 7 7.50 28.34 -5.93
CA ASP A 7 7.42 27.87 -4.54
C ASP A 7 6.70 26.51 -4.46
N GLU A 8 5.71 26.26 -5.34
CA GLU A 8 5.00 24.97 -5.41
C GLU A 8 5.87 23.80 -5.92
N VAL A 9 6.63 24.02 -7.00
CA VAL A 9 7.54 23.01 -7.57
C VAL A 9 8.65 22.65 -6.56
N ASP A 10 9.16 23.66 -5.86
CA ASP A 10 10.22 23.47 -4.87
C ASP A 10 9.74 22.61 -3.68
N LEU A 11 8.49 22.76 -3.22
CA LEU A 11 7.94 21.96 -2.13
C LEU A 11 7.74 20.47 -2.47
N VAL A 12 7.30 20.17 -3.70
CA VAL A 12 7.13 18.78 -4.15
C VAL A 12 8.49 18.12 -4.35
N ALA A 13 9.46 18.84 -4.92
CA ALA A 13 10.83 18.38 -5.05
C ALA A 13 11.48 18.11 -3.69
N GLU A 14 11.30 19.01 -2.71
CA GLU A 14 11.81 18.84 -1.34
C GLU A 14 11.25 17.56 -0.70
N LEU A 15 9.93 17.32 -0.82
CA LEU A 15 9.33 16.10 -0.33
C LEU A 15 9.89 14.86 -1.01
N ARG A 16 10.01 14.87 -2.36
CA ARG A 16 10.57 13.76 -3.13
C ARG A 16 12.00 13.43 -2.69
N GLU A 17 12.87 14.44 -2.57
CA GLU A 17 14.25 14.27 -2.13
C GLU A 17 14.36 13.78 -0.68
N ALA A 18 13.44 14.20 0.20
CA ALA A 18 13.39 13.70 1.57
C ALA A 18 12.95 12.23 1.61
N VAL A 19 12.05 11.80 0.72
CA VAL A 19 11.68 10.39 0.53
C VAL A 19 12.86 9.59 -0.02
N GLU A 20 13.49 10.05 -1.09
CA GLU A 20 14.62 9.39 -1.74
C GLU A 20 15.80 9.13 -0.79
N ARG A 21 16.06 10.05 0.14
CA ARG A 21 17.09 9.86 1.18
C ARG A 21 16.79 8.79 2.22
N ARG A 22 15.53 8.33 2.32
CA ARG A 22 15.07 7.40 3.37
C ARG A 22 14.51 6.10 2.83
N VAL A 23 14.33 5.97 1.52
CA VAL A 23 13.85 4.72 0.95
C VAL A 23 14.91 3.62 1.17
N PRO A 24 14.48 2.38 1.47
CA PRO A 24 15.38 1.23 1.49
C PRO A 24 16.10 1.02 0.13
N ASP A 25 17.22 0.31 0.15
CA ASP A 25 18.04 0.08 -1.05
C ASP A 25 17.27 -0.62 -2.19
N ASP A 26 16.26 -1.43 -1.89
CA ASP A 26 15.42 -2.15 -2.85
C ASP A 26 14.21 -1.34 -3.35
N VAL A 27 14.06 -0.10 -2.88
CA VAL A 27 13.00 0.83 -3.27
C VAL A 27 13.58 1.93 -4.16
N MET A 28 12.75 2.46 -5.05
CA MET A 28 13.09 3.55 -5.94
C MET A 28 12.00 4.62 -5.94
N VAL A 29 12.41 5.85 -6.24
CA VAL A 29 11.54 7.02 -6.34
C VAL A 29 11.65 7.56 -7.77
N GLU A 30 10.52 7.78 -8.43
CA GLU A 30 10.46 8.33 -9.79
C GLU A 30 9.57 9.57 -9.81
N GLU A 31 9.99 10.61 -10.54
CA GLU A 31 9.17 11.80 -10.76
C GLU A 31 7.99 11.51 -11.69
N THR A 32 6.86 12.19 -11.47
CA THR A 32 5.65 12.07 -12.28
C THR A 32 5.00 13.44 -12.46
N ASP A 33 4.12 13.59 -13.44
CA ASP A 33 3.46 14.88 -13.73
C ASP A 33 2.72 15.50 -12.54
N ASP A 34 2.15 14.67 -11.64
CA ASP A 34 1.34 15.10 -10.49
C ASP A 34 2.06 14.94 -9.12
N GLY A 35 3.35 14.66 -9.12
CA GLY A 35 4.11 14.34 -7.90
C GLY A 35 5.22 13.32 -8.14
N PHE A 36 5.17 12.18 -7.46
CA PHE A 36 6.18 11.13 -7.63
C PHE A 36 5.62 9.73 -7.33
N ALA A 37 6.33 8.70 -7.76
CA ALA A 37 6.03 7.29 -7.49
C ALA A 37 7.11 6.68 -6.60
N VAL A 38 6.71 5.84 -5.65
CA VAL A 38 7.64 5.04 -4.82
C VAL A 38 7.33 3.57 -5.06
N GLY A 39 8.31 2.78 -5.49
CA GLY A 39 8.08 1.37 -5.80
C GLY A 39 9.29 0.50 -5.56
N PHE A 40 9.09 -0.82 -5.56
CA PHE A 40 10.21 -1.76 -5.48
C PHE A 40 10.97 -1.81 -6.80
N ARG A 41 12.30 -1.76 -6.73
CA ARG A 41 13.18 -1.79 -7.91
C ARG A 41 13.03 -3.08 -8.70
N HIS A 42 12.87 -4.19 -7.99
CA HIS A 42 12.70 -5.50 -8.59
C HIS A 42 11.23 -5.96 -8.45
N PRO A 43 10.66 -6.53 -9.52
CA PRO A 43 9.35 -7.15 -9.41
C PRO A 43 9.44 -8.32 -8.41
N PHE A 44 8.37 -8.50 -7.64
CA PHE A 44 8.22 -9.71 -6.85
C PHE A 44 7.97 -10.88 -7.80
N GLU A 45 8.92 -11.81 -7.90
CA GLU A 45 8.77 -13.01 -8.73
C GLU A 45 8.26 -14.18 -7.89
N ASP A 46 7.24 -14.87 -8.39
CA ASP A 46 6.80 -16.15 -7.83
C ASP A 46 6.79 -17.25 -8.89
N GLY A 47 6.99 -18.48 -8.41
CA GLY A 47 6.97 -19.67 -9.24
C GLY A 47 6.29 -20.79 -8.48
N ILE A 48 5.04 -21.08 -8.81
CA ILE A 48 4.31 -22.21 -8.23
C ILE A 48 4.02 -23.22 -9.34
N GLY A 49 4.71 -24.36 -9.28
CA GLY A 49 4.56 -25.43 -10.27
C GLY A 49 4.96 -25.01 -11.68
N SER A 50 4.01 -25.07 -12.62
CA SER A 50 4.20 -24.67 -14.03
C SER A 50 3.94 -23.19 -14.29
N THR A 51 3.48 -22.42 -13.30
CA THR A 51 3.18 -21.01 -13.42
C THR A 51 4.35 -20.18 -12.89
N ARG A 52 4.79 -19.18 -13.66
CA ARG A 52 5.67 -18.12 -13.18
C ARG A 52 4.96 -16.79 -13.26
N GLY A 53 4.89 -16.08 -12.14
CA GLY A 53 4.31 -14.77 -12.02
C GLY A 53 5.38 -13.73 -11.68
N TRP A 54 5.12 -12.49 -12.05
CA TRP A 54 5.81 -11.35 -11.48
C TRP A 54 4.81 -10.26 -11.14
N VAL A 55 5.07 -9.55 -10.04
CA VAL A 55 4.24 -8.44 -9.57
C VAL A 55 5.12 -7.21 -9.35
N ARG A 56 4.83 -6.13 -10.06
CA ARG A 56 5.37 -4.80 -9.76
C ARG A 56 4.40 -4.05 -8.89
N SER A 57 4.90 -3.41 -7.84
CA SER A 57 4.07 -2.63 -6.92
C SER A 57 4.66 -1.23 -6.72
N TRP A 58 3.79 -0.24 -6.83
CA TRP A 58 4.10 1.18 -6.72
C TRP A 58 3.07 1.86 -5.82
N SER A 59 3.49 2.94 -5.16
CA SER A 59 2.64 3.88 -4.46
C SER A 59 2.83 5.25 -5.12
N MET A 60 1.82 5.68 -5.87
CA MET A 60 1.77 6.99 -6.50
C MET A 60 1.43 8.03 -5.43
N VAL A 61 2.23 9.08 -5.33
CA VAL A 61 2.04 10.20 -4.43
C VAL A 61 1.64 11.41 -5.25
N ARG A 62 0.38 11.80 -5.11
CA ARG A 62 -0.13 13.05 -5.68
C ARG A 62 -0.06 14.14 -4.64
N CYS A 63 0.58 15.24 -4.99
CA CYS A 63 0.81 16.37 -4.09
C CYS A 63 -0.08 17.56 -4.46
N ASP A 64 -0.56 18.24 -3.44
CA ASP A 64 -1.29 19.51 -3.52
C ASP A 64 -0.51 20.49 -2.62
N PRO A 65 0.49 21.20 -3.17
CA PRO A 65 1.38 22.06 -2.41
C PRO A 65 0.63 23.26 -1.81
N THR A 66 -0.39 23.78 -2.49
CA THR A 66 -1.23 24.89 -2.01
C THR A 66 -1.89 24.57 -0.67
N THR A 67 -2.28 23.30 -0.44
CA THR A 67 -2.89 22.86 0.83
C THR A 67 -1.95 22.03 1.70
N MET A 68 -0.69 21.84 1.30
CA MET A 68 0.26 20.94 1.94
C MET A 68 -0.34 19.54 2.18
N THR A 69 -1.04 19.01 1.19
CA THR A 69 -1.65 17.67 1.29
C THR A 69 -1.15 16.72 0.23
N LEU A 70 -1.10 15.43 0.58
CA LEU A 70 -0.75 14.38 -0.36
C LEU A 70 -1.80 13.28 -0.37
N ARG A 71 -1.87 12.53 -1.46
CA ARG A 71 -2.67 11.31 -1.57
C ARG A 71 -1.80 10.18 -2.09
N ILE A 72 -1.86 9.05 -1.38
CA ILE A 72 -1.19 7.81 -1.79
C ILE A 72 -2.21 6.92 -2.53
N VAL A 73 -1.84 6.46 -3.73
CA VAL A 73 -2.60 5.50 -4.53
C VAL A 73 -1.68 4.34 -4.89
N ASP A 74 -2.02 3.14 -4.42
CA ASP A 74 -1.23 1.96 -4.76
C ASP A 74 -1.61 1.45 -6.15
N MET A 75 -0.60 1.03 -6.89
CA MET A 75 -0.72 0.40 -8.20
C MET A 75 0.04 -0.91 -8.16
N SER A 76 -0.61 -1.98 -8.62
CA SER A 76 0.04 -3.26 -8.82
C SER A 76 -0.21 -3.75 -10.25
N LEU A 77 0.87 -4.20 -10.90
CA LEU A 77 0.83 -4.86 -12.21
C LEU A 77 1.34 -6.27 -12.01
N SER A 78 0.49 -7.25 -12.31
CA SER A 78 0.88 -8.66 -12.34
C SER A 78 0.88 -9.19 -13.76
N ALA A 79 1.82 -10.06 -14.06
CA ALA A 79 1.75 -10.91 -15.23
C ALA A 79 2.16 -12.34 -14.88
N GLU A 80 1.49 -13.31 -15.50
CA GLU A 80 1.71 -14.72 -15.26
C GLU A 80 1.87 -15.46 -16.58
N VAL A 81 2.76 -16.44 -16.58
CA VAL A 81 3.01 -17.36 -17.69
C VAL A 81 2.74 -18.77 -17.18
N ASN A 82 1.76 -19.43 -17.78
CA ASN A 82 1.50 -20.84 -17.53
C ASN A 82 2.23 -21.68 -18.58
N ARG A 83 3.27 -22.42 -18.16
CA ARG A 83 4.09 -23.22 -19.07
C ARG A 83 3.41 -24.47 -19.60
N PHE A 84 2.35 -24.93 -18.93
CA PHE A 84 1.60 -26.11 -19.35
C PHE A 84 0.67 -25.79 -20.53
N THR A 85 0.00 -24.63 -20.46
CA THR A 85 -0.94 -24.17 -21.51
C THR A 85 -0.29 -23.22 -22.52
N GLY A 86 0.88 -22.67 -22.21
CA GLY A 86 1.51 -21.59 -22.98
C GLY A 86 0.80 -20.24 -22.86
N SER A 87 -0.19 -20.11 -21.97
CA SER A 87 -0.97 -18.88 -21.85
C SER A 87 -0.24 -17.81 -21.04
N VAL A 88 -0.37 -16.56 -21.46
CA VAL A 88 0.09 -15.37 -20.74
C VAL A 88 -1.12 -14.57 -20.29
N SER A 89 -1.16 -14.18 -19.02
CA SER A 89 -2.15 -13.25 -18.47
C SER A 89 -1.44 -12.04 -17.87
N ALA A 90 -2.09 -10.88 -17.94
CA ALA A 90 -1.64 -9.67 -17.28
C ALA A 90 -2.83 -8.93 -16.67
N SER A 91 -2.67 -8.40 -15.47
CA SER A 91 -3.70 -7.61 -14.81
C SER A 91 -3.10 -6.45 -14.03
N GLY A 92 -3.81 -5.32 -14.04
CA GLY A 92 -3.48 -4.15 -13.25
C GLY A 92 -4.55 -3.89 -12.19
N ARG A 93 -4.14 -3.44 -11.00
CA ARG A 93 -5.03 -2.95 -9.97
C ARG A 93 -4.55 -1.59 -9.49
N THR A 94 -5.51 -0.70 -9.25
CA THR A 94 -5.28 0.63 -8.68
C THR A 94 -6.19 0.83 -7.48
N GLY A 95 -5.68 1.35 -6.39
CA GLY A 95 -6.46 1.61 -5.17
C GLY A 95 -5.58 1.64 -3.94
N ARG A 96 -6.18 1.73 -2.75
CA ARG A 96 -5.42 1.59 -1.49
C ARG A 96 -5.30 0.11 -1.18
N GLU A 97 -4.08 -0.43 -1.17
CA GLU A 97 -3.83 -1.86 -1.01
C GLU A 97 -2.99 -2.13 0.26
N LYS A 98 -3.46 -3.07 1.07
CA LYS A 98 -2.66 -3.66 2.14
C LYS A 98 -2.18 -5.02 1.67
N TYR A 99 -0.96 -5.11 1.17
CA TYR A 99 -0.37 -6.37 0.74
C TYR A 99 0.91 -6.69 1.51
N ARG A 100 1.16 -8.00 1.63
CA ARG A 100 2.39 -8.60 2.13
C ARG A 100 2.68 -9.80 1.25
N ARG A 101 3.75 -9.72 0.46
CA ARG A 101 4.23 -10.80 -0.42
C ARG A 101 5.58 -11.26 0.09
N TRP A 102 5.82 -12.56 0.10
CA TRP A 102 7.13 -13.09 0.44
C TRP A 102 7.37 -14.40 -0.30
N VAL A 103 8.62 -14.65 -0.64
CA VAL A 103 9.09 -15.92 -1.20
C VAL A 103 10.26 -16.41 -0.36
N GLU A 104 10.24 -17.70 -0.05
CA GLU A 104 11.35 -18.39 0.61
C GLU A 104 12.21 -19.04 -0.46
N VAL A 105 13.51 -18.75 -0.42
CA VAL A 105 14.51 -19.30 -1.32
C VAL A 105 15.14 -20.50 -0.64
N TYR A 106 14.98 -21.67 -1.24
CA TYR A 106 15.56 -22.91 -0.75
C TYR A 106 16.67 -23.38 -1.70
N GLU A 107 17.80 -23.80 -1.13
CA GLU A 107 18.90 -24.43 -1.86
C GLU A 107 19.11 -25.86 -1.37
N ARG A 108 19.72 -26.68 -2.22
CA ARG A 108 20.10 -28.05 -1.83
C ARG A 108 21.37 -28.00 -1.01
N GLY A 109 21.27 -28.42 0.26
CA GLY A 109 22.37 -28.53 1.18
C GLY A 109 23.33 -29.69 0.86
N PRO A 110 24.46 -29.79 1.60
CA PRO A 110 25.48 -30.82 1.38
C PRO A 110 24.96 -32.25 1.57
N ASP A 111 23.91 -32.43 2.37
CA ASP A 111 23.24 -33.70 2.66
C ASP A 111 22.10 -34.02 1.67
N GLY A 112 21.93 -33.20 0.63
CA GLY A 112 20.88 -33.34 -0.38
C GLY A 112 19.51 -32.83 0.05
N ARG A 113 19.35 -32.35 1.29
CA ARG A 113 18.08 -31.77 1.79
C ARG A 113 17.93 -30.33 1.31
N MET A 114 16.68 -29.88 1.18
CA MET A 114 16.40 -28.48 0.91
C MET A 114 16.55 -27.67 2.20
N VAL A 115 17.37 -26.63 2.15
CA VAL A 115 17.64 -25.72 3.27
C VAL A 115 17.17 -24.32 2.87
N LEU A 116 16.46 -23.64 3.77
CA LEU A 116 16.09 -22.25 3.58
C LEU A 116 17.34 -21.38 3.64
N VAL A 117 17.65 -20.67 2.54
CA VAL A 117 18.83 -19.80 2.43
C VAL A 117 18.48 -18.32 2.37
N GLY A 118 17.22 -17.99 2.07
CA GLY A 118 16.80 -16.60 1.98
C GLY A 118 15.29 -16.44 2.04
N ARG A 119 14.86 -15.23 2.36
CA ARG A 119 13.47 -14.81 2.27
C ARG A 119 13.44 -13.43 1.66
N GLU A 120 12.77 -13.29 0.53
CA GLU A 120 12.44 -12.00 -0.04
C GLU A 120 11.04 -11.61 0.41
N GLU A 121 10.84 -10.35 0.80
CA GLU A 121 9.57 -9.87 1.31
C GLU A 121 9.29 -8.44 0.87
N GLN A 122 8.13 -8.22 0.25
CA GLN A 122 7.64 -6.91 -0.15
C GLN A 122 6.31 -6.60 0.55
N ARG A 123 6.19 -5.42 1.16
CA ARG A 123 4.99 -4.98 1.89
C ARG A 123 4.61 -3.57 1.47
N SER A 124 3.31 -3.29 1.35
CA SER A 124 2.86 -1.92 1.07
C SER A 124 3.18 -0.93 2.20
N SER A 125 3.29 -1.42 3.44
CA SER A 125 3.72 -0.59 4.57
C SER A 125 5.12 -0.01 4.36
N THR A 126 6.04 -0.76 3.73
CA THR A 126 7.39 -0.27 3.45
C THR A 126 7.35 0.97 2.56
N LEU A 127 6.58 0.93 1.49
CA LEU A 127 6.40 2.08 0.58
C LEU A 127 5.70 3.24 1.29
N HIS A 128 4.63 2.95 2.07
CA HIS A 128 3.88 3.99 2.77
C HIS A 128 4.68 4.67 3.86
N ASP A 129 5.47 3.93 4.63
CA ASP A 129 6.27 4.48 5.73
C ASP A 129 7.42 5.33 5.18
N ALA A 130 8.00 4.92 4.05
CA ALA A 130 8.98 5.72 3.31
C ALA A 130 8.44 7.09 2.87
N ILE A 131 7.13 7.19 2.58
CA ILE A 131 6.46 8.44 2.21
C ILE A 131 6.03 9.23 3.46
N ARG A 132 5.32 8.58 4.40
CA ARG A 132 4.66 9.23 5.54
C ARG A 132 5.64 9.86 6.53
N GLY A 133 6.82 9.26 6.72
CA GLY A 133 7.85 9.80 7.61
C GLY A 133 8.31 11.19 7.17
N PRO A 134 8.93 11.32 6.00
CA PRO A 134 9.30 12.61 5.39
C PRO A 134 8.14 13.60 5.29
N ALA A 135 6.98 13.14 4.83
CA ALA A 135 5.80 13.99 4.68
C ALA A 135 5.42 14.67 6.00
N ARG A 136 5.38 13.92 7.11
CA ARG A 136 5.02 14.47 8.42
C ARG A 136 6.03 15.53 8.90
N GLU A 137 7.31 15.29 8.68
CA GLU A 137 8.37 16.23 9.10
C GLU A 137 8.32 17.54 8.33
N LEU A 138 7.97 17.48 7.04
CA LEU A 138 7.79 18.64 6.17
C LEU A 138 6.39 19.27 6.29
N GLY A 139 5.53 18.77 7.18
CA GLY A 139 4.19 19.33 7.43
C GLY A 139 3.11 18.92 6.43
N TRP A 140 3.39 17.96 5.53
CA TRP A 140 2.40 17.43 4.60
C TRP A 140 1.38 16.52 5.30
N GLN A 141 0.12 16.62 4.88
CA GLN A 141 -1.00 15.83 5.42
C GLN A 141 -1.55 14.84 4.40
N GLU A 142 -1.66 13.57 4.78
CA GLU A 142 -2.26 12.55 3.90
C GLU A 142 -3.80 12.68 3.87
N LYS A 143 -4.36 13.05 2.72
CA LYS A 143 -5.80 12.97 2.45
C LYS A 143 -6.22 11.50 2.33
N GLN A 144 -6.98 11.01 3.30
CA GLN A 144 -7.58 9.68 3.26
C GLN A 144 -8.62 9.62 2.13
N PRO A 145 -8.69 8.52 1.35
CA PRO A 145 -9.76 8.36 0.37
C PRO A 145 -11.12 8.33 1.09
N ALA A 146 -12.16 8.95 0.49
CA ALA A 146 -13.50 9.03 1.09
C ALA A 146 -14.08 7.64 1.47
N SER A 147 -13.67 6.58 0.77
CA SER A 147 -14.03 5.19 1.09
C SER A 147 -13.45 4.69 2.42
N ALA A 148 -12.27 5.17 2.83
CA ALA A 148 -11.70 4.86 4.14
C ALA A 148 -12.43 5.58 5.28
N ILE A 149 -12.92 6.80 5.02
CA ILE A 149 -13.77 7.56 5.95
C ILE A 149 -15.11 6.84 6.12
N ALA A 150 -15.73 6.38 5.03
CA ALA A 150 -16.97 5.60 5.08
C ALA A 150 -16.79 4.27 5.83
N GLY A 151 -15.65 3.58 5.68
CA GLY A 151 -15.33 2.36 6.43
C GLY A 151 -15.15 2.60 7.93
N LEU A 152 -14.56 3.73 8.32
CA LEU A 152 -14.38 4.12 9.72
C LEU A 152 -15.70 4.56 10.36
N VAL A 153 -16.56 5.26 9.61
CA VAL A 153 -17.92 5.59 10.03
C VAL A 153 -18.79 4.32 10.12
N ALA A 154 -18.71 3.41 9.15
CA ALA A 154 -19.44 2.14 9.19
C ALA A 154 -18.96 1.24 10.34
N ALA A 155 -17.66 1.19 10.63
CA ALA A 155 -17.11 0.47 11.78
C ALA A 155 -17.51 1.13 13.11
N ALA A 156 -17.58 2.47 13.18
CA ALA A 156 -18.07 3.19 14.34
C ALA A 156 -19.59 3.02 14.55
N VAL A 157 -20.38 2.93 13.48
CA VAL A 157 -21.82 2.66 13.53
C VAL A 157 -22.10 1.19 13.84
N ALA A 158 -21.30 0.25 13.34
CA ALA A 158 -21.37 -1.17 13.72
C ALA A 158 -20.91 -1.40 15.18
N GLY A 159 -19.87 -0.69 15.64
CA GLY A 159 -19.38 -0.73 17.01
C GLY A 159 -20.32 -0.04 18.02
N GLY A 160 -20.91 1.11 17.64
CA GLY A 160 -21.89 1.83 18.46
C GLY A 160 -23.29 1.19 18.46
N GLY A 161 -23.67 0.51 17.37
CA GLY A 161 -24.91 -0.25 17.26
C GLY A 161 -24.97 -1.48 18.17
N LEU A 162 -23.82 -2.06 18.52
CA LEU A 162 -23.75 -3.16 19.49
C LEU A 162 -23.94 -2.70 20.94
N VAL A 163 -23.53 -1.48 21.29
CA VAL A 163 -23.73 -0.95 22.65
C VAL A 163 -25.17 -0.50 22.86
N ILE A 164 -25.81 0.14 21.87
CA ILE A 164 -27.22 0.55 21.97
C ILE A 164 -28.16 -0.65 21.80
N GLY A 165 -27.87 -1.57 20.87
CA GLY A 165 -28.66 -2.79 20.66
C GLY A 165 -28.62 -3.75 21.85
N GLY A 166 -27.45 -3.93 22.48
CA GLY A 166 -27.30 -4.76 23.66
C GLY A 166 -28.05 -4.21 24.89
N VAL A 167 -28.02 -2.89 25.09
CA VAL A 167 -28.76 -2.24 26.18
C VAL A 167 -30.26 -2.29 25.94
N PHE A 168 -30.73 -2.10 24.70
CA PHE A 168 -32.15 -2.14 24.40
C PHE A 168 -32.75 -3.56 24.55
N VAL A 169 -32.04 -4.60 24.12
CA VAL A 169 -32.44 -5.99 24.32
C VAL A 169 -32.40 -6.38 25.79
N ALA A 170 -31.38 -5.93 26.55
CA ALA A 170 -31.32 -6.17 27.99
C ALA A 170 -32.47 -5.50 28.75
N VAL A 171 -32.84 -4.26 28.39
CA VAL A 171 -33.99 -3.53 28.98
C VAL A 171 -35.32 -4.18 28.58
N MET A 172 -35.47 -4.66 27.34
CA MET A 172 -36.68 -5.35 26.87
C MET A 172 -36.85 -6.76 27.50
N ALA A 173 -35.73 -7.46 27.77
CA ALA A 173 -35.73 -8.73 28.49
C ALA A 173 -36.05 -8.55 29.99
N LEU A 174 -35.55 -7.48 30.63
CA LEU A 174 -35.88 -7.16 32.03
C LEU A 174 -37.31 -6.64 32.24
N THR A 175 -37.94 -6.08 31.20
CA THR A 175 -39.32 -5.58 31.26
C THR A 175 -40.37 -6.61 30.82
N GLY A 176 -39.96 -7.87 30.57
CA GLY A 176 -40.88 -9.00 30.38
C GLY A 176 -41.72 -8.93 29.10
N ARG A 177 -41.21 -8.31 28.03
CA ARG A 177 -41.98 -8.08 26.79
C ARG A 177 -41.46 -8.83 25.56
N ILE A 178 -40.77 -9.95 25.79
CA ILE A 178 -40.46 -10.95 24.75
C ILE A 178 -41.01 -12.28 25.26
N GLY A 179 -42.22 -12.62 24.80
CA GLY A 179 -42.77 -13.98 24.76
C GLY A 179 -42.86 -14.42 23.31
#